data_AF-A0A662RCI4-F1
#
_entry.id   AF-A0A662RCI4-F1
#
_cell.length_a   1.000
_cell.length_b   1.000
_cell.length_c   1.000
_cell.angle_alpha   90.00
_cell.angle_beta   90.00
_cell.angle_gamma   90.00
#
_symmetry.space_group_name_H-M   'P 1'
#
loop_
_entity.id
_entity.type
_entity.pdbx_description
1 polymer ?
#
loop_
_entity_poly.entity_id
_entity_poly.type
_entity_poly.pdbx_seq_one_letter_code
_entity_poly.pdbx_strand_id
1 'polypeptide(L)'
;MKVEVNGLDIELPEGSTVMDAIERSGAVYHRESVIGLVEDISKTEVKTDKYVIETNSGKLKIRLRSSEFAEYWRENHEQYVGKQVIWQTKNALAFGHTSTDFRPRQSPQNYRRWDVFFGLSGFEGDKTDLVFSTSDHTGTYGEPEDGIFARLIGGRNTLQHLKVDDTINAITPVFESGKESISKPIKPDAVLEGGERIVTYIGFDLGEEAYDSVEYALAALEGDTAMVTNTTNAFTQLGGIRDMIIEPENTHTRRRGVVTVRNKGVNTGELYIYKDAHLSIGSHNIIGRVVHGIELADIAEIGQSITVKTEPERVMMLGLTQIEAEKRLEERGIKQVRRGLEDDSAIVVIQEPINTPTILDEKKLSTTGARSDEIVKVELYYEQAPMTVQYFKFICGLLDKPIGKMRAFYTNRELGITLFKPKVALF
;
A
#
# COMPACT_ATOMS: atom_id res chain seq x y z
N MET A 1 -19.05 9.70 -27.48
CA MET A 1 -18.87 8.59 -26.52
C MET A 1 -18.34 9.10 -25.19
N LYS A 2 -18.58 8.38 -24.10
CA LYS A 2 -18.05 8.70 -22.76
C LYS A 2 -16.92 7.73 -22.44
N VAL A 3 -15.82 8.24 -21.91
CA VAL A 3 -14.70 7.43 -21.42
C VAL A 3 -14.19 8.02 -20.10
N GLU A 4 -13.62 7.19 -19.24
CA GLU A 4 -13.01 7.62 -17.96
C GLU A 4 -11.50 7.61 -18.11
N VAL A 5 -10.80 8.70 -17.78
CA VAL A 5 -9.33 8.76 -17.76
C VAL A 5 -8.87 9.12 -16.36
N ASN A 6 -8.15 8.22 -15.69
CA ASN A 6 -7.70 8.37 -14.30
C ASN A 6 -8.84 8.76 -13.33
N GLY A 7 -10.04 8.20 -13.52
CA GLY A 7 -11.22 8.52 -12.71
C GLY A 7 -12.00 9.77 -13.16
N LEU A 8 -11.58 10.46 -14.23
CA LEU A 8 -12.28 11.61 -14.79
C LEU A 8 -13.10 11.21 -16.03
N ASP A 9 -14.42 11.38 -15.96
CA ASP A 9 -15.31 11.21 -17.10
C ASP A 9 -15.13 12.32 -18.13
N ILE A 10 -14.91 11.95 -19.39
CA ILE A 10 -14.80 12.88 -20.53
C ILE A 10 -15.70 12.45 -21.68
N GLU A 11 -16.16 13.43 -22.46
CA GLU A 11 -16.90 13.22 -23.70
C GLU A 11 -16.00 13.45 -24.91
N LEU A 12 -16.00 12.48 -25.83
CA LEU A 12 -15.22 12.49 -27.06
C LEU A 12 -16.10 12.18 -28.29
N PRO A 13 -15.74 12.69 -29.48
CA PRO A 13 -16.32 12.22 -30.74
C PRO A 13 -16.13 10.71 -30.95
N GLU A 14 -17.00 10.07 -31.73
CA GLU A 14 -16.79 8.68 -32.14
C GLU A 14 -15.53 8.56 -33.01
N GLY A 15 -14.77 7.48 -32.83
CA GLY A 15 -13.51 7.25 -33.53
C GLY A 15 -12.29 7.96 -32.93
N SER A 16 -12.43 8.66 -31.80
CA SER A 16 -11.28 9.19 -31.06
C SER A 16 -10.40 8.07 -30.49
N THR A 17 -9.12 8.40 -30.32
CA THR A 17 -8.08 7.48 -29.84
C THR A 17 -7.85 7.61 -28.34
N VAL A 18 -7.09 6.67 -27.76
CA VAL A 18 -6.55 6.76 -26.40
C VAL A 18 -5.78 8.08 -26.20
N MET A 19 -4.97 8.50 -27.17
CA MET A 19 -4.21 9.75 -27.04
C MET A 19 -5.14 10.98 -27.02
N ASP A 20 -6.19 11.01 -27.83
CA ASP A 20 -7.19 12.10 -27.78
C ASP A 20 -7.85 12.19 -26.40
N ALA A 21 -8.11 11.05 -25.76
CA ALA A 21 -8.65 10.99 -24.41
C ALA A 21 -7.68 11.54 -23.35
N ILE A 22 -6.39 11.20 -23.46
CA ILE A 22 -5.33 11.69 -22.58
C ILE A 22 -5.18 13.21 -22.73
N GLU A 23 -5.10 13.71 -23.96
CA GLU A 23 -4.97 15.15 -24.24
C GLU A 23 -6.19 15.93 -23.75
N ARG A 24 -7.40 15.41 -23.99
CA ARG A 24 -8.65 16.05 -23.57
C ARG A 24 -8.81 16.11 -22.06
N SER A 25 -8.39 15.07 -21.34
CA SER A 25 -8.45 15.02 -19.88
C SER A 25 -7.34 15.83 -19.20
N GLY A 26 -6.28 16.20 -19.93
CA GLY A 26 -5.06 16.77 -19.34
C GLY A 26 -4.30 15.77 -18.47
N ALA A 27 -4.55 14.47 -18.66
CA ALA A 27 -3.87 13.41 -17.92
C ALA A 27 -2.37 13.42 -18.23
N VAL A 28 -1.57 13.19 -17.19
CA VAL A 28 -0.12 13.07 -17.37
C VAL A 28 0.21 11.74 -18.02
N TYR A 29 1.03 11.81 -19.07
CA TYR A 29 1.51 10.67 -19.82
C TYR A 29 2.86 11.01 -20.44
N HIS A 30 3.87 10.18 -20.18
CA HIS A 30 5.15 10.26 -20.86
C HIS A 30 5.19 9.23 -21.98
N ARG A 31 5.69 9.66 -23.14
CA ARG A 31 5.77 8.84 -24.35
C ARG A 31 6.43 7.48 -24.04
N GLU A 32 5.85 6.42 -24.61
CA GLU A 32 6.30 5.03 -24.44
C GLU A 32 6.04 4.43 -23.05
N SER A 33 5.37 5.16 -22.16
CA SER A 33 4.92 4.59 -20.90
C SER A 33 3.74 3.65 -21.08
N VAL A 34 3.60 2.67 -20.19
CA VAL A 34 2.46 1.76 -20.15
C VAL A 34 1.17 2.54 -19.91
N ILE A 35 0.14 2.25 -20.71
CA ILE A 35 -1.23 2.71 -20.50
C ILE A 35 -2.11 1.48 -20.23
N GLY A 36 -2.94 1.56 -19.21
CA GLY A 36 -3.85 0.49 -18.82
C GLY A 36 -5.27 0.78 -19.28
N LEU A 37 -5.90 -0.19 -19.93
CA LEU A 37 -7.35 -0.28 -20.07
C LEU A 37 -7.88 -1.15 -18.93
N VAL A 38 -8.78 -0.61 -18.11
CA VAL A 38 -9.41 -1.29 -16.99
C VAL A 38 -10.79 -1.77 -17.42
N GLU A 39 -10.93 -3.08 -17.56
CA GLU A 39 -12.22 -3.72 -17.85
C GLU A 39 -12.81 -4.22 -16.54
N ASP A 40 -14.01 -3.74 -16.19
CA ASP A 40 -14.79 -4.31 -15.09
C ASP A 40 -15.23 -5.72 -15.50
N ILE A 41 -14.59 -6.76 -14.97
CA ILE A 41 -15.12 -8.11 -15.07
C ILE A 41 -16.19 -8.20 -13.99
N SER A 42 -17.41 -8.46 -14.44
CA SER A 42 -18.62 -8.74 -13.65
C SER A 42 -18.39 -8.91 -12.15
N LYS A 43 -19.15 -8.16 -11.33
CA LYS A 43 -19.25 -8.32 -9.86
C LYS A 43 -19.15 -9.79 -9.44
N THR A 44 -17.97 -10.27 -9.07
CA THR A 44 -17.82 -11.60 -8.50
C THR A 44 -18.24 -11.47 -7.05
N GLU A 45 -19.46 -11.91 -6.72
CA GLU A 45 -19.87 -12.06 -5.33
C GLU A 45 -19.01 -13.16 -4.71
N VAL A 46 -17.89 -12.78 -4.11
CA VAL A 46 -17.06 -13.73 -3.37
C VAL A 46 -17.81 -14.07 -2.09
N LYS A 47 -18.30 -15.32 -2.01
CA LYS A 47 -18.92 -15.87 -0.81
C LYS A 47 -17.90 -15.84 0.32
N THR A 48 -18.08 -14.94 1.29
CA THR A 48 -17.14 -14.84 2.41
C THR A 48 -17.40 -15.93 3.45
N ASP A 49 -16.48 -16.04 4.41
CA ASP A 49 -16.64 -16.85 5.62
C ASP A 49 -17.55 -16.19 6.67
N LYS A 50 -18.30 -15.13 6.34
CA LYS A 50 -19.09 -14.35 7.30
C LYS A 50 -20.59 -14.48 7.05
N TYR A 51 -21.35 -14.46 8.13
CA TYR A 51 -22.82 -14.43 8.12
C TYR A 51 -23.34 -13.33 9.03
N VAL A 52 -24.47 -12.74 8.64
CA VAL A 52 -25.27 -11.86 9.49
C VAL A 52 -26.51 -12.62 9.92
N ILE A 53 -26.73 -12.69 11.23
CA ILE A 53 -27.94 -13.24 11.85
C ILE A 53 -28.75 -12.05 12.34
N GLU A 54 -29.90 -11.82 11.72
CA GLU A 54 -30.84 -10.77 12.10
C GLU A 54 -31.84 -11.34 13.09
N THR A 55 -31.98 -10.66 14.23
CA THR A 55 -32.97 -10.97 15.26
C THR A 55 -33.98 -9.82 15.38
N ASN A 56 -35.10 -10.05 16.06
CA ASN A 56 -36.04 -8.99 16.43
C ASN A 56 -35.41 -7.89 17.33
N SER A 57 -34.29 -8.18 17.99
CA SER A 57 -33.61 -7.28 18.92
C SER A 57 -32.28 -6.73 18.37
N GLY A 58 -31.95 -6.98 17.10
CA GLY A 58 -30.78 -6.44 16.40
C GLY A 58 -30.00 -7.47 15.60
N LYS A 59 -28.81 -7.11 15.11
CA LYS A 59 -27.99 -7.99 14.25
C LYS A 59 -26.76 -8.54 14.97
N LEU A 60 -26.44 -9.80 14.67
CA LEU A 60 -25.22 -10.50 15.07
C LEU A 60 -24.41 -10.81 13.80
N LYS A 61 -23.08 -10.73 13.88
CA LYS A 61 -22.20 -11.09 12.76
C LYS A 61 -21.22 -12.17 13.21
N ILE A 62 -21.21 -13.30 12.52
CA ILE A 62 -20.30 -14.41 12.80
C ILE A 62 -19.30 -14.60 11.66
N ARG A 63 -18.13 -15.15 11.99
CA ARG A 63 -17.13 -15.65 11.03
C ARG A 63 -16.93 -17.14 11.26
N LEU A 64 -17.07 -17.93 10.21
CA LEU A 64 -16.86 -19.37 10.21
C LEU A 64 -15.36 -19.69 10.38
N ARG A 65 -15.09 -20.84 11.01
CA ARG A 65 -13.77 -21.46 11.08
C ARG A 65 -13.67 -22.54 10.00
N SER A 66 -12.46 -22.98 9.67
CA SER A 66 -12.26 -24.17 8.84
C SER A 66 -12.58 -25.43 9.65
N SER A 67 -13.78 -25.98 9.49
CA SER A 67 -14.27 -27.20 10.17
C SER A 67 -15.42 -27.83 9.38
N GLU A 68 -15.68 -29.12 9.59
CA GLU A 68 -16.84 -29.82 8.99
C GLU A 68 -18.19 -29.18 9.41
N PHE A 69 -18.28 -28.69 10.64
CA PHE A 69 -19.45 -27.99 11.15
C PHE A 69 -19.68 -26.62 10.50
N ALA A 70 -18.62 -26.00 9.97
CA ALA A 70 -18.76 -24.79 9.17
C ALA A 70 -19.35 -25.11 7.78
N GLU A 71 -19.00 -26.24 7.16
CA GLU A 71 -19.65 -26.70 5.94
C GLU A 71 -21.12 -27.01 6.19
N TYR A 72 -21.42 -27.73 7.28
CA TYR A 72 -22.80 -27.97 7.71
C TYR A 72 -23.58 -26.67 7.87
N TRP A 73 -23.00 -25.65 8.53
CA TRP A 73 -23.64 -24.34 8.66
C TRP A 73 -23.91 -23.70 7.30
N ARG A 74 -22.96 -23.75 6.35
CA ARG A 74 -23.16 -23.16 5.00
C ARG A 74 -24.37 -23.75 4.29
N GLU A 75 -24.62 -25.04 4.46
CA GLU A 75 -25.70 -25.76 3.81
C GLU A 75 -27.03 -25.67 4.57
N ASN A 76 -26.99 -25.54 5.90
CA ASN A 76 -28.18 -25.76 6.75
C ASN A 76 -28.57 -24.57 7.63
N HIS A 77 -27.88 -23.43 7.57
CA HIS A 77 -28.16 -22.27 8.45
C HIS A 77 -29.62 -21.79 8.40
N GLU A 78 -30.32 -21.94 7.28
CA GLU A 78 -31.73 -21.54 7.14
C GLU A 78 -32.66 -22.24 8.14
N GLN A 79 -32.32 -23.44 8.62
CA GLN A 79 -33.12 -24.15 9.63
C GLN A 79 -33.21 -23.43 10.98
N TYR A 80 -32.29 -22.50 11.23
CA TYR A 80 -32.27 -21.67 12.43
C TYR A 80 -33.12 -20.40 12.29
N VAL A 81 -33.60 -20.07 11.08
CA VAL A 81 -34.55 -18.98 10.87
C VAL A 81 -35.88 -19.33 11.56
N GLY A 82 -36.43 -18.38 12.30
CA GLY A 82 -37.62 -18.56 13.13
C GLY A 82 -37.36 -19.22 14.49
N LYS A 83 -36.13 -19.67 14.78
CA LYS A 83 -35.80 -20.21 16.11
C LYS A 83 -35.65 -19.09 17.13
N GLN A 84 -36.09 -19.40 18.35
CA GLN A 84 -36.09 -18.48 19.47
C GLN A 84 -34.92 -18.77 20.41
N VAL A 85 -34.54 -17.77 21.20
CA VAL A 85 -33.71 -18.00 22.38
C VAL A 85 -34.49 -18.87 23.37
N ILE A 86 -34.00 -20.08 23.61
CA ILE A 86 -34.65 -21.07 24.49
C ILE A 86 -34.07 -21.08 25.90
N TRP A 87 -32.80 -20.71 26.04
CA TRP A 87 -32.14 -20.58 27.34
C TRP A 87 -30.98 -19.59 27.29
N GLN A 88 -30.72 -18.98 28.44
CA GLN A 88 -29.62 -18.05 28.65
C GLN A 88 -29.03 -18.28 30.03
N THR A 89 -27.71 -18.29 30.11
CA THR A 89 -26.95 -18.35 31.35
C THR A 89 -25.97 -17.18 31.40
N LYS A 90 -25.24 -17.04 32.52
CA LYS A 90 -24.13 -16.09 32.61
C LYS A 90 -23.00 -16.33 31.59
N ASN A 91 -22.87 -17.55 31.08
CA ASN A 91 -21.73 -17.99 30.26
C ASN A 91 -22.09 -18.21 28.78
N ALA A 92 -23.37 -18.44 28.47
CA ALA A 92 -23.81 -18.78 27.13
C ALA A 92 -25.30 -18.45 26.89
N LEU A 93 -25.67 -18.29 25.62
CA LEU A 93 -27.05 -18.10 25.14
C LEU A 93 -27.29 -19.03 23.95
N ALA A 94 -28.49 -19.62 23.86
CA ALA A 94 -28.80 -20.59 22.82
C ALA A 94 -30.11 -20.31 22.08
N PHE A 95 -30.05 -20.44 20.75
CA PHE A 95 -31.21 -20.50 19.88
C PHE A 95 -31.50 -21.95 19.49
N GLY A 96 -32.76 -22.37 19.55
CA GLY A 96 -33.08 -23.76 19.24
C GLY A 96 -34.56 -24.10 19.37
N HIS A 97 -34.92 -25.39 19.24
CA HIS A 97 -34.07 -26.49 18.77
C HIS A 97 -34.19 -26.71 17.25
N THR A 98 -33.18 -27.33 16.64
CA THR A 98 -33.27 -27.95 15.30
C THR A 98 -32.85 -29.42 15.38
N SER A 99 -33.14 -30.20 14.33
CA SER A 99 -32.79 -31.62 14.26
C SER A 99 -31.57 -31.86 13.38
N THR A 100 -30.64 -32.68 13.87
CA THR A 100 -29.36 -33.01 13.23
C THR A 100 -28.93 -34.45 13.54
N ASP A 101 -28.04 -35.02 12.73
CA ASP A 101 -27.45 -36.35 12.97
C ASP A 101 -26.14 -36.29 13.78
N PHE A 102 -25.90 -35.17 14.49
CA PHE A 102 -24.68 -34.99 15.27
C PHE A 102 -24.61 -35.96 16.45
N ARG A 103 -23.41 -36.47 16.71
CA ARG A 103 -23.14 -37.35 17.85
C ARG A 103 -22.70 -36.53 19.06
N PRO A 104 -23.48 -36.50 20.14
CA PRO A 104 -23.15 -35.70 21.30
C PRO A 104 -22.02 -36.33 22.11
N ARG A 105 -21.21 -35.48 22.76
CA ARG A 105 -20.23 -35.90 23.76
C ARG A 105 -20.66 -35.46 25.16
N GLN A 106 -20.26 -36.23 26.17
CA GLN A 106 -20.53 -35.94 27.58
C GLN A 106 -19.29 -35.43 28.33
N SER A 107 -18.26 -35.00 27.60
CA SER A 107 -17.01 -34.45 28.16
C SER A 107 -17.07 -32.94 28.27
N PRO A 108 -16.43 -32.32 29.28
CA PRO A 108 -16.26 -30.87 29.33
C PRO A 108 -15.36 -30.33 28.20
N GLN A 109 -15.73 -29.18 27.65
CA GLN A 109 -14.94 -28.44 26.66
C GLN A 109 -14.69 -27.01 27.14
N ASN A 110 -13.55 -26.45 26.73
CA ASN A 110 -13.19 -25.06 26.98
C ASN A 110 -13.73 -24.17 25.86
N TYR A 111 -14.48 -23.15 26.24
CA TYR A 111 -15.02 -22.14 25.34
C TYR A 111 -14.35 -20.81 25.61
N ARG A 112 -13.95 -20.13 24.54
CA ARG A 112 -13.57 -18.72 24.62
C ARG A 112 -14.81 -17.86 24.44
N ARG A 113 -14.76 -16.68 25.04
CA ARG A 113 -15.75 -15.63 24.84
C ARG A 113 -15.87 -15.36 23.34
N TRP A 114 -17.13 -15.37 22.88
CA TRP A 114 -17.56 -15.21 21.50
C TRP A 114 -17.43 -16.44 20.59
N ASP A 115 -17.11 -17.61 21.13
CA ASP A 115 -17.23 -18.85 20.37
C ASP A 115 -18.69 -19.16 20.06
N VAL A 116 -18.91 -19.70 18.87
CA VAL A 116 -20.22 -20.14 18.38
C VAL A 116 -20.11 -21.62 18.03
N PHE A 117 -21.02 -22.42 18.57
CA PHE A 117 -20.95 -23.87 18.52
C PHE A 117 -22.34 -24.49 18.52
N PHE A 118 -22.41 -25.77 18.13
CA PHE A 118 -23.64 -26.56 18.25
C PHE A 118 -23.67 -27.26 19.61
N GLY A 119 -24.75 -27.07 20.38
CA GLY A 119 -25.01 -27.79 21.63
C GLY A 119 -26.18 -28.74 21.45
N LEU A 120 -26.07 -30.00 21.90
CA LEU A 120 -27.16 -30.97 21.82
C LEU A 120 -27.82 -31.07 23.20
N SER A 121 -28.91 -30.34 23.37
CA SER A 121 -29.68 -30.31 24.61
C SER A 121 -30.23 -31.71 24.93
N GLY A 122 -29.94 -32.21 26.13
CA GLY A 122 -30.32 -33.58 26.54
C GLY A 122 -29.49 -34.69 25.89
N PHE A 123 -28.42 -34.35 25.14
CA PHE A 123 -27.60 -35.31 24.38
C PHE A 123 -28.41 -36.06 23.32
N GLU A 124 -29.34 -35.36 22.67
CA GLU A 124 -30.15 -35.89 21.57
C GLU A 124 -29.91 -35.04 20.31
N GLY A 125 -29.67 -35.68 19.16
CA GLY A 125 -29.36 -34.97 17.90
C GLY A 125 -30.56 -34.19 17.34
N ASP A 126 -31.78 -34.54 17.72
CA ASP A 126 -33.01 -33.84 17.36
C ASP A 126 -33.23 -32.55 18.17
N LYS A 127 -32.35 -32.26 19.15
CA LYS A 127 -32.36 -31.07 20.02
C LYS A 127 -31.05 -30.26 19.92
N THR A 128 -30.66 -29.92 18.70
CA THR A 128 -29.46 -29.13 18.44
C THR A 128 -29.75 -27.64 18.53
N ASP A 129 -28.91 -26.96 19.30
CA ASP A 129 -28.93 -25.54 19.58
C ASP A 129 -27.77 -24.83 18.92
N LEU A 130 -28.03 -23.62 18.43
CA LEU A 130 -27.00 -22.66 18.07
C LEU A 130 -26.62 -21.88 19.34
N VAL A 131 -25.44 -22.18 19.89
CA VAL A 131 -24.99 -21.64 21.17
C VAL A 131 -23.89 -20.59 20.97
N PHE A 132 -24.01 -19.47 21.66
CA PHE A 132 -23.04 -18.39 21.72
C PHE A 132 -22.43 -18.30 23.12
N SER A 133 -21.12 -18.42 23.22
CA SER A 133 -20.37 -18.19 24.46
C SER A 133 -20.24 -16.70 24.75
N THR A 134 -20.66 -16.26 25.95
CA THR A 134 -20.63 -14.86 26.39
C THR A 134 -19.46 -14.56 27.36
N SER A 135 -18.77 -15.58 27.86
CA SER A 135 -17.56 -15.50 28.68
C SER A 135 -16.63 -16.69 28.47
N ASP A 136 -15.35 -16.58 28.84
CA ASP A 136 -14.46 -17.75 28.90
C ASP A 136 -14.98 -18.71 29.98
N HIS A 137 -15.16 -19.98 29.64
CA HIS A 137 -15.66 -20.97 30.59
C HIS A 137 -15.38 -22.41 30.12
N THR A 138 -15.51 -23.35 31.05
CA THR A 138 -15.57 -24.79 30.77
C THR A 138 -17.00 -25.26 30.97
N GLY A 139 -17.55 -26.03 30.04
CA GLY A 139 -18.92 -26.53 30.10
C GLY A 139 -19.12 -27.81 29.29
N THR A 140 -20.27 -28.45 29.47
CA THR A 140 -20.69 -29.64 28.71
C THR A 140 -22.05 -29.34 28.13
N TYR A 141 -22.14 -29.16 26.82
CA TYR A 141 -23.39 -28.81 26.13
C TYR A 141 -23.83 -29.89 25.14
N GLY A 142 -23.23 -31.08 25.20
CA GLY A 142 -23.53 -32.15 24.24
C GLY A 142 -22.90 -31.90 22.87
N GLU A 143 -22.00 -30.94 22.74
CA GLU A 143 -21.38 -30.58 21.48
C GLU A 143 -20.59 -31.75 20.87
N PRO A 144 -20.63 -31.92 19.54
CA PRO A 144 -19.79 -32.90 18.87
C PRO A 144 -18.31 -32.56 19.02
N GLU A 145 -17.44 -33.51 18.68
CA GLU A 145 -15.99 -33.27 18.66
C GLU A 145 -15.63 -32.11 17.74
N ASP A 146 -14.81 -31.17 18.23
CA ASP A 146 -14.50 -29.90 17.54
C ASP A 146 -15.73 -29.07 17.12
N GLY A 147 -16.84 -29.17 17.86
CA GLY A 147 -18.12 -28.51 17.54
C GLY A 147 -18.15 -26.97 17.55
N ILE A 148 -17.02 -26.28 17.79
CA ILE A 148 -16.90 -24.82 17.66
C ILE A 148 -16.60 -24.48 16.20
N PHE A 149 -17.63 -24.05 15.49
CA PHE A 149 -17.55 -23.83 14.04
C PHE A 149 -17.42 -22.36 13.64
N ALA A 150 -17.67 -21.42 14.55
CA ALA A 150 -17.63 -19.99 14.25
C ALA A 150 -17.25 -19.12 15.45
N ARG A 151 -17.08 -17.82 15.19
CA ARG A 151 -16.86 -16.79 16.21
C ARG A 151 -17.72 -15.57 15.94
N LEU A 152 -18.30 -14.98 16.98
CA LEU A 152 -18.99 -13.69 16.88
C LEU A 152 -17.97 -12.56 16.69
N ILE A 153 -18.06 -11.87 15.56
CA ILE A 153 -17.21 -10.75 15.15
C ILE A 153 -17.92 -9.38 15.18
N GLY A 154 -19.25 -9.36 15.31
CA GLY A 154 -20.04 -8.12 15.43
C GLY A 154 -21.37 -8.36 16.15
N GLY A 155 -21.99 -7.31 16.70
CA GLY A 155 -23.24 -7.43 17.46
C GLY A 155 -23.08 -7.92 18.90
N ARG A 156 -21.90 -7.75 19.51
CA ARG A 156 -21.64 -8.16 20.92
C ARG A 156 -22.60 -7.53 21.91
N ASN A 157 -22.90 -6.24 21.74
CA ASN A 157 -23.86 -5.54 22.58
C ASN A 157 -25.26 -6.14 22.39
N THR A 158 -25.69 -6.38 21.14
CA THR A 158 -26.94 -7.06 20.83
C THR A 158 -27.06 -8.40 21.54
N LEU A 159 -26.04 -9.27 21.42
CA LEU A 159 -26.05 -10.61 22.03
C LEU A 159 -26.26 -10.55 23.55
N GLN A 160 -25.69 -9.54 24.22
CA GLN A 160 -25.83 -9.37 25.67
C GLN A 160 -27.22 -8.91 26.11
N HIS A 161 -28.01 -8.32 25.21
CA HIS A 161 -29.35 -7.81 25.49
C HIS A 161 -30.48 -8.71 24.98
N LEU A 162 -30.13 -9.77 24.23
CA LEU A 162 -31.09 -10.79 23.83
C LEU A 162 -31.68 -11.49 25.05
N LYS A 163 -32.98 -11.76 24.98
CA LYS A 163 -33.78 -12.43 26.02
C LYS A 163 -34.39 -13.71 25.46
N VAL A 164 -34.87 -14.56 26.37
CA VAL A 164 -35.75 -15.68 26.01
C VAL A 164 -36.90 -15.15 25.14
N ASP A 165 -37.29 -15.94 24.13
CA ASP A 165 -38.30 -15.64 23.10
C ASP A 165 -37.85 -14.69 21.96
N ASP A 166 -36.66 -14.06 22.05
CA ASP A 166 -36.12 -13.32 20.90
C ASP A 166 -35.85 -14.28 19.73
N THR A 167 -36.24 -13.87 18.53
CA THR A 167 -36.31 -14.75 17.35
C THR A 167 -35.28 -14.35 16.31
N ILE A 168 -34.68 -15.35 15.64
CA ILE A 168 -33.92 -15.15 14.41
C ILE A 168 -34.90 -14.89 13.25
N ASN A 169 -34.87 -13.69 12.69
CA ASN A 169 -35.72 -13.29 11.56
C ASN A 169 -35.10 -13.70 10.22
N ALA A 170 -33.78 -13.61 10.10
CA ALA A 170 -33.06 -13.94 8.87
C ALA A 170 -31.61 -14.31 9.16
N ILE A 171 -31.03 -15.15 8.30
CA ILE A 171 -29.60 -15.41 8.30
C ILE A 171 -29.11 -15.23 6.87
N THR A 172 -28.16 -14.32 6.67
CA THR A 172 -27.66 -13.98 5.34
C THR A 172 -26.15 -14.18 5.26
N PRO A 173 -25.63 -14.90 4.24
CA PRO A 173 -24.21 -14.88 3.95
C PRO A 173 -23.79 -13.47 3.56
N VAL A 174 -22.63 -13.04 4.04
CA VAL A 174 -22.04 -11.78 3.60
C VAL A 174 -21.27 -12.05 2.32
N PHE A 175 -21.66 -11.39 1.25
CA PHE A 175 -20.87 -11.32 0.04
C PHE A 175 -19.99 -10.07 0.12
N GLU A 176 -18.71 -10.21 -0.16
CA GLU A 176 -17.86 -9.06 -0.45
C GLU A 176 -17.94 -8.83 -1.96
N SER A 177 -18.51 -7.69 -2.35
CA SER A 177 -18.48 -7.24 -3.73
C SER A 177 -17.06 -6.76 -4.03
N GLY A 178 -16.23 -7.64 -4.55
CA GLY A 178 -15.04 -7.24 -5.29
C GLY A 178 -15.46 -6.89 -6.72
N LYS A 179 -15.13 -5.69 -7.20
CA LYS A 179 -14.98 -5.52 -8.65
C LYS A 179 -13.65 -6.18 -8.98
N GLU A 180 -13.67 -7.38 -9.56
CA GLU A 180 -12.49 -7.88 -10.24
C GLU A 180 -12.38 -7.10 -11.54
N SER A 181 -11.48 -6.14 -11.60
CA SER A 181 -11.13 -5.49 -12.85
C SER A 181 -9.88 -6.16 -13.39
N ILE A 182 -9.91 -6.61 -14.66
CA ILE A 182 -8.67 -6.94 -15.36
C ILE A 182 -8.19 -5.68 -16.06
N SER A 183 -6.92 -5.38 -15.86
CA SER A 183 -6.22 -4.41 -16.68
C SER A 183 -5.54 -5.11 -17.85
N LYS A 184 -5.53 -4.43 -19.00
CA LYS A 184 -4.78 -4.84 -20.20
C LYS A 184 -3.96 -3.66 -20.70
N PRO A 185 -2.76 -3.89 -21.27
CA PRO A 185 -2.03 -2.83 -21.94
C PRO A 185 -2.81 -2.37 -23.19
N ILE A 186 -2.92 -1.06 -23.37
CA ILE A 186 -3.53 -0.45 -24.56
C ILE A 186 -2.55 0.55 -25.20
N LYS A 187 -2.56 0.64 -26.52
CA LYS A 187 -1.69 1.57 -27.24
C LYS A 187 -2.30 2.97 -27.33
N PRO A 188 -1.48 4.04 -27.39
CA PRO A 188 -1.97 5.40 -27.54
C PRO A 188 -2.81 5.64 -28.81
N ASP A 189 -2.54 4.90 -29.88
CA ASP A 189 -3.21 5.02 -31.18
C ASP A 189 -4.46 4.13 -31.31
N ALA A 190 -4.80 3.35 -30.28
CA ALA A 190 -6.00 2.53 -30.29
C ALA A 190 -7.26 3.40 -30.32
N VAL A 191 -8.21 3.05 -31.19
CA VAL A 191 -9.52 3.70 -31.31
C VAL A 191 -10.42 3.24 -30.16
N LEU A 192 -11.13 4.18 -29.55
CA LEU A 192 -12.06 3.94 -28.45
C LEU A 192 -13.48 3.72 -28.99
N GLU A 193 -14.21 2.80 -28.35
CA GLU A 193 -15.60 2.43 -28.65
C GLU A 193 -16.60 3.10 -27.69
N GLY A 194 -16.14 3.55 -26.52
CA GLY A 194 -16.94 4.18 -25.48
C GLY A 194 -17.18 3.27 -24.27
N GLY A 195 -17.07 3.83 -23.07
CA GLY A 195 -17.19 3.14 -21.79
C GLY A 195 -15.87 2.66 -21.20
N GLU A 196 -14.75 2.84 -21.90
CA GLU A 196 -13.41 2.48 -21.44
C GLU A 196 -12.98 3.29 -20.23
N ARG A 197 -12.21 2.64 -19.36
CA ARG A 197 -11.54 3.25 -18.21
C ARG A 197 -10.04 3.16 -18.42
N ILE A 198 -9.39 4.30 -18.61
CA ILE A 198 -7.99 4.42 -18.97
C ILE A 198 -7.20 4.91 -17.76
N VAL A 199 -6.08 4.25 -17.48
CA VAL A 199 -5.11 4.64 -16.45
C VAL A 199 -3.78 4.95 -17.11
N THR A 200 -3.18 6.09 -16.79
CA THR A 200 -1.96 6.58 -17.47
C THR A 200 -0.74 6.72 -16.57
N TYR A 201 -0.92 6.75 -15.24
CA TYR A 201 0.19 6.89 -14.29
C TYR A 201 -0.06 6.13 -12.98
N ILE A 202 1.02 5.85 -12.25
CA ILE A 202 0.97 5.40 -10.86
C ILE A 202 1.16 6.59 -9.94
N GLY A 203 0.22 6.81 -9.03
CA GLY A 203 0.35 7.81 -7.95
C GLY A 203 0.84 7.17 -6.66
N PHE A 204 1.96 7.65 -6.15
CA PHE A 204 2.55 7.24 -4.88
C PHE A 204 2.26 8.26 -3.79
N ASP A 205 1.75 7.77 -2.66
CA ASP A 205 1.63 8.49 -1.39
C ASP A 205 2.78 7.99 -0.51
N LEU A 206 3.80 8.82 -0.37
CA LEU A 206 5.06 8.56 0.32
C LEU A 206 5.13 9.39 1.59
N GLY A 207 5.59 8.79 2.69
CA GLY A 207 5.77 9.53 3.94
C GLY A 207 4.70 9.22 4.97
N GLU A 208 5.06 8.33 5.89
CA GLU A 208 4.47 8.21 7.23
C GLU A 208 5.57 7.75 8.22
N GLU A 209 6.61 7.05 7.72
CA GLU A 209 7.79 6.58 8.46
C GLU A 209 8.98 6.44 7.48
N ALA A 210 10.18 6.07 7.98
CA ALA A 210 11.40 5.82 7.18
C ALA A 210 11.85 7.01 6.30
N TYR A 211 12.12 8.15 6.93
CA TYR A 211 12.33 9.44 6.27
C TYR A 211 13.50 9.43 5.27
N ASP A 212 14.57 8.68 5.56
CA ASP A 212 15.73 8.62 4.67
C ASP A 212 15.44 7.76 3.44
N SER A 213 14.70 6.66 3.60
CA SER A 213 14.21 5.82 2.51
C SER A 213 13.15 6.52 1.65
N VAL A 214 12.32 7.36 2.25
CA VAL A 214 11.34 8.19 1.53
C VAL A 214 12.07 9.22 0.67
N GLU A 215 13.05 9.94 1.22
CA GLU A 215 13.87 10.88 0.45
C GLU A 215 14.62 10.20 -0.70
N TYR A 216 15.15 8.99 -0.46
CA TYR A 216 15.74 8.17 -1.50
C TYR A 216 14.74 7.84 -2.62
N ALA A 217 13.52 7.43 -2.28
CA ALA A 217 12.51 7.06 -3.26
C ALA A 217 12.03 8.27 -4.07
N LEU A 218 11.88 9.43 -3.42
CA LEU A 218 11.58 10.69 -4.09
C LEU A 218 12.68 11.06 -5.09
N ALA A 219 13.95 10.87 -4.74
CA ALA A 219 15.07 11.08 -5.66
C ALA A 219 15.05 10.08 -6.84
N ALA A 220 14.72 8.82 -6.58
CA ALA A 220 14.66 7.78 -7.61
C ALA A 220 13.50 7.97 -8.60
N LEU A 221 12.40 8.60 -8.16
CA LEU A 221 11.17 8.82 -8.94
C LEU A 221 11.05 10.24 -9.50
N GLU A 222 12.07 11.10 -9.33
CA GLU A 222 12.05 12.51 -9.75
C GLU A 222 11.95 12.72 -11.27
N GLY A 223 12.23 11.68 -12.08
CA GLY A 223 12.19 11.75 -13.55
C GLY A 223 10.81 11.52 -14.20
N ASP A 224 9.72 11.61 -13.42
CA ASP A 224 8.31 11.38 -13.81
C ASP A 224 8.00 10.01 -14.47
N THR A 225 9.01 9.18 -14.65
CA THR A 225 8.91 7.84 -15.22
C THR A 225 9.78 6.87 -14.45
N ALA A 226 9.36 5.61 -14.38
CA ALA A 226 10.11 4.55 -13.71
C ALA A 226 10.16 3.30 -14.58
N MET A 227 11.37 2.79 -14.82
CA MET A 227 11.58 1.58 -15.59
C MET A 227 11.28 0.34 -14.75
N VAL A 228 10.52 -0.60 -15.30
CA VAL A 228 10.25 -1.90 -14.69
C VAL A 228 11.46 -2.81 -14.88
N THR A 229 12.10 -3.18 -13.77
CA THR A 229 13.30 -4.02 -13.78
C THR A 229 12.99 -5.49 -13.54
N ASN A 230 11.85 -5.79 -12.92
CA ASN A 230 11.36 -7.14 -12.69
C ASN A 230 9.86 -7.13 -12.41
N THR A 231 9.15 -8.22 -12.70
CA THR A 231 7.71 -8.35 -12.38
C THR A 231 7.39 -9.81 -12.07
N THR A 232 6.54 -10.03 -11.07
CA THR A 232 6.01 -11.35 -10.68
C THR A 232 4.54 -11.20 -10.31
N ASN A 233 3.90 -12.30 -9.92
CA ASN A 233 2.55 -12.24 -9.34
C ASN A 233 2.52 -11.50 -8.00
N ALA A 234 3.64 -11.48 -7.26
CA ALA A 234 3.71 -10.88 -5.92
C ALA A 234 4.00 -9.37 -5.95
N PHE A 235 4.78 -8.90 -6.93
CA PHE A 235 5.26 -7.52 -6.98
C PHE A 235 5.68 -7.09 -8.39
N THR A 236 5.74 -5.78 -8.59
CA THR A 236 6.46 -5.12 -9.70
C THR A 236 7.62 -4.33 -9.11
N GLN A 237 8.81 -4.54 -9.67
CA GLN A 237 10.05 -3.87 -9.26
C GLN A 237 10.34 -2.71 -10.21
N LEU A 238 10.62 -1.54 -9.65
CA LEU A 238 11.03 -0.35 -10.37
C LEU A 238 12.51 -0.04 -10.09
N GLY A 239 13.18 0.48 -11.12
CA GLY A 239 14.58 0.89 -11.05
C GLY A 239 14.85 1.90 -9.96
N GLY A 240 15.92 1.69 -9.20
CA GLY A 240 16.40 2.63 -8.18
C GLY A 240 17.70 3.35 -8.57
N ILE A 241 18.25 4.10 -7.63
CA ILE A 241 19.59 4.68 -7.71
C ILE A 241 20.60 3.63 -7.23
N ARG A 242 21.43 3.16 -8.15
CA ARG A 242 22.48 2.16 -7.86
C ARG A 242 23.53 2.71 -6.89
N ASP A 243 24.12 1.81 -6.11
CA ASP A 243 25.24 2.06 -5.18
C ASP A 243 24.93 3.02 -4.01
N MET A 244 23.65 3.34 -3.77
CA MET A 244 23.21 4.04 -2.57
C MET A 244 23.11 3.08 -1.39
N ILE A 245 23.62 3.52 -0.23
CA ILE A 245 23.46 2.81 1.04
C ILE A 245 22.12 3.21 1.63
N ILE A 246 21.31 2.22 1.98
CA ILE A 246 19.99 2.40 2.60
C ILE A 246 20.00 1.64 3.92
N GLU A 247 19.90 2.38 5.01
CA GLU A 247 19.85 1.80 6.35
C GLU A 247 18.46 1.19 6.61
N PRO A 248 18.35 0.12 7.41
CA PRO A 248 17.06 -0.39 7.86
C PRO A 248 16.34 0.64 8.75
N GLU A 249 15.10 0.99 8.43
CA GLU A 249 14.33 2.01 9.16
C GLU A 249 13.03 1.47 9.77
N ASN A 250 12.31 0.61 9.06
CA ASN A 250 11.06 0.02 9.53
C ASN A 250 10.86 -1.41 9.00
N THR A 251 9.89 -2.13 9.55
CA THR A 251 9.52 -3.48 9.08
C THR A 251 8.06 -3.74 9.44
N HIS A 252 7.16 -3.63 8.46
CA HIS A 252 5.73 -3.94 8.66
C HIS A 252 5.21 -4.94 7.63
N THR A 253 3.97 -5.39 7.83
CA THR A 253 3.26 -6.23 6.85
C THR A 253 3.07 -5.48 5.53
N ARG A 254 3.32 -6.20 4.43
CA ARG A 254 3.19 -5.68 3.07
C ARG A 254 1.86 -6.15 2.52
N ARG A 255 1.01 -5.22 2.07
CA ARG A 255 -0.28 -5.51 1.44
C ARG A 255 -0.24 -5.03 0.00
N ARG A 256 -1.25 -5.41 -0.80
CA ARG A 256 -1.44 -4.84 -2.13
C ARG A 256 -1.38 -3.32 -2.09
N GLY A 257 -0.63 -2.73 -3.01
CA GLY A 257 -0.38 -1.29 -3.10
C GLY A 257 0.73 -0.78 -2.18
N VAL A 258 1.25 -1.56 -1.21
CA VAL A 258 2.39 -1.09 -0.40
C VAL A 258 3.64 -0.98 -1.27
N VAL A 259 4.38 0.12 -1.08
CA VAL A 259 5.64 0.37 -1.77
C VAL A 259 6.79 0.28 -0.78
N THR A 260 7.85 -0.40 -1.19
CA THR A 260 9.05 -0.57 -0.37
C THR A 260 10.31 -0.28 -1.17
N VAL A 261 11.38 0.08 -0.48
CA VAL A 261 12.74 0.04 -1.02
C VAL A 261 13.51 -1.09 -0.37
N ARG A 262 14.34 -1.79 -1.15
CA ARG A 262 15.20 -2.84 -0.62
C ARG A 262 16.45 -2.26 0.02
N ASN A 263 16.68 -2.56 1.30
CA ASN A 263 17.80 -2.03 2.08
C ASN A 263 19.02 -2.97 2.11
N LYS A 264 18.86 -4.27 1.82
CA LYS A 264 19.98 -5.21 1.74
C LYS A 264 19.80 -6.35 0.74
N GLY A 265 20.94 -6.89 0.31
CA GLY A 265 21.05 -8.06 -0.56
C GLY A 265 21.05 -7.70 -2.05
N VAL A 266 20.74 -8.67 -2.89
CA VAL A 266 20.63 -8.47 -4.35
C VAL A 266 19.52 -7.45 -4.63
N ASN A 267 19.74 -6.51 -5.54
CA ASN A 267 18.79 -5.44 -5.89
C ASN A 267 18.55 -4.41 -4.76
N THR A 268 19.55 -4.18 -3.90
CA THR A 268 19.50 -3.05 -2.94
C THR A 268 19.30 -1.74 -3.71
N GLY A 269 18.42 -0.88 -3.20
CA GLY A 269 18.02 0.37 -3.85
C GLY A 269 16.81 0.26 -4.77
N GLU A 270 16.44 -0.93 -5.23
CA GLU A 270 15.28 -1.08 -6.10
C GLU A 270 13.97 -0.90 -5.31
N LEU A 271 12.97 -0.33 -5.98
CA LEU A 271 11.64 -0.08 -5.42
C LEU A 271 10.72 -1.25 -5.78
N TYR A 272 9.79 -1.58 -4.89
CA TYR A 272 8.87 -2.69 -5.06
C TYR A 272 7.45 -2.25 -4.75
N ILE A 273 6.55 -2.46 -5.71
CA ILE A 273 5.10 -2.31 -5.56
C ILE A 273 4.51 -3.70 -5.34
N TYR A 274 3.92 -3.95 -4.17
CA TYR A 274 3.31 -5.25 -3.88
C TYR A 274 1.92 -5.37 -4.52
N LYS A 275 1.68 -6.49 -5.22
CA LYS A 275 0.39 -6.83 -5.84
C LYS A 275 -0.52 -7.61 -4.89
N ASP A 276 0.06 -8.28 -3.90
CA ASP A 276 -0.62 -9.13 -2.93
C ASP A 276 -0.07 -8.97 -1.49
N ALA A 277 -0.77 -9.55 -0.52
CA ALA A 277 -0.37 -9.54 0.88
C ALA A 277 0.77 -10.53 1.18
N HIS A 278 1.83 -10.02 1.78
CA HIS A 278 3.00 -10.80 2.21
C HIS A 278 3.43 -10.43 3.64
N LEU A 279 4.07 -11.40 4.31
CA LEU A 279 4.66 -11.18 5.64
C LEU A 279 5.72 -10.08 5.60
N SER A 280 6.00 -9.46 6.74
CA SER A 280 7.10 -8.50 6.88
C SER A 280 8.46 -9.18 6.70
N ILE A 281 9.43 -8.48 6.10
CA ILE A 281 10.83 -8.93 6.00
C ILE A 281 11.77 -7.76 6.28
N GLY A 282 12.84 -8.00 7.05
CA GLY A 282 13.77 -6.92 7.46
C GLY A 282 14.71 -6.42 6.36
N SER A 283 14.65 -6.99 5.15
CA SER A 283 15.47 -6.52 4.01
C SER A 283 14.79 -5.41 3.18
N HIS A 284 13.63 -4.92 3.62
CA HIS A 284 12.86 -3.87 2.96
C HIS A 284 12.42 -2.82 3.97
N ASN A 285 12.47 -1.56 3.57
CA ASN A 285 11.82 -0.45 4.26
C ASN A 285 10.53 -0.10 3.50
N ILE A 286 9.43 0.08 4.21
CA ILE A 286 8.18 0.61 3.66
C ILE A 286 8.30 2.12 3.56
N ILE A 287 8.05 2.65 2.37
CA ILE A 287 8.17 4.07 2.03
C ILE A 287 6.83 4.73 1.75
N GLY A 288 5.77 3.94 1.54
CA GLY A 288 4.45 4.46 1.25
C GLY A 288 3.55 3.45 0.57
N ARG A 289 2.60 3.95 -0.21
CA ARG A 289 1.61 3.15 -0.93
C ARG A 289 1.26 3.76 -2.28
N VAL A 290 0.72 2.94 -3.16
CA VAL A 290 0.03 3.36 -4.37
C VAL A 290 -1.38 3.82 -3.99
N VAL A 291 -1.72 5.05 -4.37
CA VAL A 291 -3.06 5.63 -4.21
C VAL A 291 -3.82 5.74 -5.53
N HIS A 292 -3.13 5.59 -6.65
CA HIS A 292 -3.71 5.64 -7.99
C HIS A 292 -2.97 4.72 -8.96
N GLY A 293 -3.71 4.05 -9.84
CA GLY A 293 -3.15 3.34 -11.00
C GLY A 293 -2.37 2.05 -10.67
N ILE A 294 -2.72 1.35 -9.59
CA ILE A 294 -2.12 0.05 -9.25
C ILE A 294 -2.23 -0.97 -10.39
N GLU A 295 -3.26 -0.81 -11.22
CA GLU A 295 -3.54 -1.59 -12.42
C GLU A 295 -2.35 -1.60 -13.41
N LEU A 296 -1.57 -0.51 -13.46
CA LEU A 296 -0.37 -0.43 -14.29
C LEU A 296 0.74 -1.33 -13.76
N ALA A 297 0.87 -1.44 -12.42
CA ALA A 297 1.82 -2.37 -11.84
C ALA A 297 1.44 -3.82 -12.16
N ASP A 298 0.14 -4.15 -12.23
CA ASP A 298 -0.31 -5.51 -12.55
C ASP A 298 0.12 -5.96 -13.95
N ILE A 299 0.00 -5.07 -14.95
CA ILE A 299 0.21 -5.39 -16.37
C ILE A 299 1.61 -5.10 -16.90
N ALA A 300 2.40 -4.27 -16.20
CA ALA A 300 3.68 -3.84 -16.74
C ALA A 300 4.69 -4.99 -16.82
N GLU A 301 5.42 -5.01 -17.94
CA GLU A 301 6.42 -6.01 -18.27
C GLU A 301 7.84 -5.47 -18.08
N ILE A 302 8.81 -6.38 -17.96
CA ILE A 302 10.23 -6.04 -17.79
C ILE A 302 10.71 -5.20 -18.97
N GLY A 303 11.39 -4.08 -18.67
CA GLY A 303 11.94 -3.16 -19.67
C GLY A 303 10.96 -2.07 -20.12
N GLN A 304 9.70 -2.13 -19.71
CA GLN A 304 8.74 -1.05 -19.96
C GLN A 304 8.93 0.10 -18.96
N SER A 305 8.50 1.30 -19.36
CA SER A 305 8.47 2.48 -18.50
C SER A 305 7.04 2.76 -18.03
N ILE A 306 6.89 3.26 -16.81
CA ILE A 306 5.60 3.67 -16.25
C ILE A 306 5.68 5.15 -15.89
N THR A 307 4.67 5.94 -16.25
CA THR A 307 4.54 7.31 -15.73
C THR A 307 4.24 7.27 -14.24
N VAL A 308 4.98 8.03 -13.44
CA VAL A 308 4.85 8.05 -11.99
C VAL A 308 4.60 9.46 -11.46
N LYS A 309 3.88 9.55 -10.36
CA LYS A 309 3.73 10.77 -9.56
C LYS A 309 3.96 10.46 -8.09
N THR A 310 4.57 11.39 -7.39
CA THR A 310 4.80 11.28 -5.94
C THR A 310 4.10 12.40 -5.21
N GLU A 311 3.47 12.05 -4.09
CA GLU A 311 2.98 12.97 -3.07
C GLU A 311 3.69 12.55 -1.76
N PRO A 312 4.42 13.43 -1.09
CA PRO A 312 4.73 14.80 -1.51
C PRO A 312 5.72 14.84 -2.67
N GLU A 313 5.76 15.95 -3.40
CA GLU A 313 6.88 16.24 -4.30
C GLU A 313 8.16 16.50 -3.51
N ARG A 314 9.29 16.00 -4.03
CA ARG A 314 10.61 16.23 -3.43
C ARG A 314 10.91 17.72 -3.21
N VAL A 315 11.47 18.07 -2.06
CA VAL A 315 11.93 19.42 -1.75
C VAL A 315 13.44 19.50 -1.92
N MET A 316 13.88 19.91 -3.11
CA MET A 316 15.29 20.08 -3.46
C MET A 316 15.59 21.52 -3.89
N MET A 317 16.41 22.21 -3.11
CA MET A 317 16.81 23.61 -3.36
C MET A 317 18.26 23.75 -3.79
N LEU A 318 19.05 22.66 -3.70
CA LEU A 318 20.45 22.68 -4.12
C LEU A 318 20.59 23.07 -5.59
N GLY A 319 21.51 23.99 -5.89
CA GLY A 319 21.76 24.47 -7.25
C GLY A 319 20.89 25.63 -7.71
N LEU A 320 19.81 25.95 -6.98
CA LEU A 320 19.04 27.17 -7.20
C LEU A 320 19.74 28.38 -6.59
N THR A 321 19.38 29.58 -7.05
CA THR A 321 19.71 30.82 -6.33
C THR A 321 18.88 30.93 -5.04
N GLN A 322 19.34 31.71 -4.06
CA GLN A 322 18.61 31.91 -2.80
C GLN A 322 17.19 32.45 -3.06
N ILE A 323 17.03 33.36 -4.02
CA ILE A 323 15.72 33.94 -4.36
C ILE A 323 14.80 32.96 -5.10
N GLU A 324 15.33 32.10 -5.96
CA GLU A 324 14.52 31.03 -6.59
C GLU A 324 14.07 30.00 -5.57
N ALA A 325 14.97 29.62 -4.64
CA ALA A 325 14.65 28.72 -3.54
C ALA A 325 13.57 29.32 -2.62
N GLU A 326 13.68 30.61 -2.27
CA GLU A 326 12.67 31.30 -1.46
C GLU A 326 11.28 31.21 -2.08
N LYS A 327 11.15 31.57 -3.37
CA LYS A 327 9.87 31.53 -4.09
C LYS A 327 9.25 30.14 -4.09
N ARG A 328 10.04 29.10 -4.41
CA ARG A 328 9.55 27.71 -4.42
C ARG A 328 9.12 27.21 -3.04
N LEU A 329 9.80 27.65 -1.99
CA LEU A 329 9.46 27.29 -0.62
C LEU A 329 8.20 28.02 -0.14
N GLU A 330 8.06 29.30 -0.49
CA GLU A 330 6.88 30.11 -0.16
C GLU A 330 5.59 29.55 -0.79
N GLU A 331 5.63 29.12 -2.05
CA GLU A 331 4.51 28.46 -2.74
C GLU A 331 4.01 27.21 -1.99
N ARG A 332 4.91 26.53 -1.27
CA ARG A 332 4.62 25.34 -0.45
C ARG A 332 4.43 25.66 1.03
N GLY A 333 4.42 26.94 1.42
CA GLY A 333 4.25 27.38 2.81
C GLY A 333 5.42 27.02 3.73
N ILE A 334 6.62 26.86 3.18
CA ILE A 334 7.85 26.50 3.90
C ILE A 334 8.69 27.77 4.08
N LYS A 335 9.13 28.06 5.32
CA LYS A 335 9.98 29.22 5.59
C LYS A 335 11.45 28.93 5.28
N GLN A 336 12.06 29.74 4.42
CA GLN A 336 13.51 29.71 4.21
C GLN A 336 14.27 30.42 5.36
N VAL A 337 15.40 29.85 5.77
CA VAL A 337 16.40 30.51 6.63
C VAL A 337 17.73 30.50 5.91
N ARG A 338 18.09 31.64 5.31
CA ARG A 338 19.37 31.80 4.62
C ARG A 338 20.53 31.81 5.65
N ARG A 339 21.65 31.20 5.27
CA ARG A 339 22.91 31.14 6.03
C ARG A 339 24.09 31.31 5.08
N GLY A 340 25.24 31.69 5.63
CA GLY A 340 26.45 31.91 4.83
C GLY A 340 26.30 33.14 3.96
N LEU A 341 26.31 32.96 2.63
CA LEU A 341 25.99 34.05 1.70
C LEU A 341 24.46 34.16 1.51
N GLU A 342 23.91 35.30 1.91
CA GLU A 342 22.46 35.55 1.93
C GLU A 342 21.95 36.32 0.70
N ASP A 343 22.86 36.81 -0.16
CA ASP A 343 22.50 37.53 -1.39
C ASP A 343 21.55 36.70 -2.27
N ASP A 344 20.60 37.36 -2.91
CA ASP A 344 19.60 36.71 -3.78
C ASP A 344 20.23 35.83 -4.87
N SER A 345 21.37 36.25 -5.42
CA SER A 345 22.09 35.54 -6.47
C SER A 345 23.01 34.42 -5.96
N ALA A 346 23.16 34.25 -4.65
CA ALA A 346 23.99 33.18 -4.09
C ALA A 346 23.37 31.81 -4.41
N ILE A 347 24.20 30.84 -4.79
CA ILE A 347 23.74 29.49 -5.13
C ILE A 347 23.66 28.65 -3.86
N VAL A 348 22.53 27.97 -3.65
CA VAL A 348 22.32 27.09 -2.51
C VAL A 348 23.17 25.83 -2.67
N VAL A 349 24.14 25.64 -1.77
CA VAL A 349 25.08 24.49 -1.77
C VAL A 349 24.87 23.54 -0.60
N ILE A 350 24.05 23.94 0.38
CA ILE A 350 23.61 23.11 1.51
C ILE A 350 22.16 23.43 1.79
N GLN A 351 21.37 22.40 2.07
CA GLN A 351 20.04 22.53 2.67
C GLN A 351 19.95 21.65 3.92
N GLU A 352 19.33 22.15 4.99
CA GLU A 352 19.09 21.44 6.24
C GLU A 352 17.69 21.79 6.79
N PRO A 353 16.79 20.82 7.06
CA PRO A 353 16.95 19.36 6.93
C PRO A 353 17.20 18.87 5.50
N ILE A 354 17.73 17.65 5.35
CA ILE A 354 18.05 17.06 4.03
C ILE A 354 16.81 16.42 3.41
N ASN A 355 16.01 15.72 4.20
CA ASN A 355 14.91 14.90 3.72
C ASN A 355 13.58 15.68 3.68
N THR A 356 12.81 15.44 2.63
CA THR A 356 11.54 16.10 2.34
C THR A 356 10.52 15.95 3.48
N PRO A 357 10.32 14.77 4.10
CA PRO A 357 9.36 14.63 5.21
C PRO A 357 9.65 15.58 6.39
N THR A 358 10.91 15.69 6.84
CA THR A 358 11.25 16.60 7.95
C THR A 358 11.01 18.06 7.55
N ILE A 359 11.31 18.44 6.31
CA ILE A 359 11.09 19.83 5.84
C ILE A 359 9.60 20.19 5.88
N LEU A 360 8.73 19.26 5.49
CA LEU A 360 7.28 19.45 5.49
C LEU A 360 6.71 19.48 6.92
N ASP A 361 7.23 18.64 7.82
CA ASP A 361 6.86 18.63 9.24
C ASP A 361 7.26 19.94 9.94
N GLU A 362 8.50 20.39 9.75
CA GLU A 362 9.03 21.61 10.37
C GLU A 362 8.52 22.89 9.70
N LYS A 363 8.01 22.80 8.46
CA LYS A 363 7.67 23.91 7.57
C LYS A 363 8.80 24.95 7.49
N LYS A 364 10.04 24.47 7.53
CA LYS A 364 11.23 25.31 7.59
C LYS A 364 12.41 24.62 6.92
N LEU A 365 13.20 25.39 6.16
CA LEU A 365 14.41 24.91 5.51
C LEU A 365 15.52 25.93 5.65
N SER A 366 16.67 25.52 6.16
CA SER A 366 17.88 26.34 6.16
C SER A 366 18.65 26.13 4.86
N THR A 367 19.03 27.21 4.18
CA THR A 367 19.82 27.17 2.93
C THR A 367 21.14 27.91 3.13
N THR A 368 22.26 27.27 2.79
CA THR A 368 23.58 27.94 2.79
C THR A 368 23.99 28.31 1.38
N GLY A 369 24.17 29.60 1.14
CA GLY A 369 24.59 30.14 -0.16
C GLY A 369 26.12 30.17 -0.32
N ALA A 370 26.57 29.97 -1.55
CA ALA A 370 27.95 30.19 -1.99
C ALA A 370 27.98 31.02 -3.28
N ARG A 371 29.12 31.64 -3.57
CA ARG A 371 29.27 32.38 -4.82
C ARG A 371 29.39 31.42 -6.00
N SER A 372 28.92 31.84 -7.16
CA SER A 372 28.96 31.02 -8.38
C SER A 372 30.41 30.71 -8.83
N ASP A 373 31.37 31.58 -8.55
CA ASP A 373 32.80 31.39 -8.86
C ASP A 373 33.48 30.36 -7.95
N GLU A 374 32.83 29.97 -6.85
CA GLU A 374 33.30 28.92 -5.93
C GLU A 374 32.75 27.53 -6.30
N ILE A 375 31.88 27.45 -7.32
CA ILE A 375 31.23 26.22 -7.78
C ILE A 375 31.86 25.76 -9.09
N VAL A 376 32.43 24.56 -9.06
CA VAL A 376 32.99 23.91 -10.25
C VAL A 376 31.88 23.19 -10.99
N LYS A 377 31.59 23.62 -12.23
CA LYS A 377 30.71 22.89 -13.14
C LYS A 377 31.48 21.76 -13.79
N VAL A 378 30.87 20.58 -13.85
CA VAL A 378 31.45 19.37 -14.45
C VAL A 378 30.51 18.83 -15.52
N GLU A 379 31.09 18.39 -16.64
CA GLU A 379 30.37 17.66 -17.68
C GLU A 379 30.65 16.16 -17.48
N LEU A 380 29.60 15.33 -17.52
CA LEU A 380 29.69 13.89 -17.31
C LEU A 380 29.37 13.16 -18.61
N TYR A 381 30.33 12.37 -19.09
CA TYR A 381 30.23 11.59 -20.32
C TYR A 381 29.56 10.24 -20.08
N TYR A 382 28.22 10.25 -19.93
CA TYR A 382 27.43 9.05 -19.58
C TYR A 382 27.59 7.90 -20.58
N GLU A 383 27.67 8.19 -21.88
CA GLU A 383 27.80 7.18 -22.93
C GLU A 383 29.24 6.64 -23.04
N GLN A 384 30.24 7.51 -22.94
CA GLN A 384 31.64 7.15 -23.18
C GLN A 384 32.29 6.50 -21.95
N ALA A 385 31.86 6.85 -20.74
CA ALA A 385 32.47 6.38 -19.50
C ALA A 385 31.44 6.13 -18.37
N PRO A 386 30.42 5.28 -18.59
CA PRO A 386 29.31 5.09 -17.64
C PRO A 386 29.78 4.66 -16.24
N MET A 387 30.74 3.74 -16.16
CA MET A 387 31.28 3.26 -14.88
C MET A 387 32.06 4.36 -14.12
N THR A 388 32.83 5.18 -14.85
CA THR A 388 33.57 6.31 -14.26
C THR A 388 32.62 7.38 -13.77
N VAL A 389 31.57 7.69 -14.55
CA VAL A 389 30.53 8.64 -14.15
C VAL A 389 29.80 8.15 -12.89
N GLN A 390 29.40 6.88 -12.85
CA GLN A 390 28.74 6.30 -11.68
C GLN A 390 29.63 6.39 -10.43
N TYR A 391 30.88 5.98 -10.53
CA TYR A 391 31.85 6.08 -9.44
C TYR A 391 32.06 7.53 -8.99
N PHE A 392 32.24 8.46 -9.94
CA PHE A 392 32.41 9.89 -9.66
C PHE A 392 31.20 10.46 -8.92
N LYS A 393 29.97 10.13 -9.36
CA LYS A 393 28.75 10.58 -8.69
C LYS A 393 28.67 10.03 -7.27
N PHE A 394 29.00 8.76 -7.05
CA PHE A 394 29.01 8.16 -5.71
C PHE A 394 29.99 8.85 -4.75
N ILE A 395 31.23 9.08 -5.17
CA ILE A 395 32.25 9.70 -4.30
C ILE A 395 31.93 11.17 -4.00
N CYS A 396 31.37 11.90 -4.96
CA CYS A 396 31.02 13.30 -4.82
C CYS A 396 29.66 13.54 -4.16
N GLY A 397 28.82 12.51 -4.01
CA GLY A 397 27.45 12.66 -3.50
C GLY A 397 26.51 13.33 -4.51
N LEU A 398 26.68 13.02 -5.79
CA LEU A 398 25.87 13.50 -6.91
C LEU A 398 24.86 12.44 -7.40
N LEU A 399 24.72 11.31 -6.70
CA LEU A 399 23.82 10.24 -7.11
C LEU A 399 22.35 10.69 -7.07
N ASP A 400 21.98 11.36 -5.98
CA ASP A 400 20.63 11.81 -5.64
C ASP A 400 20.51 13.34 -5.57
N LYS A 401 21.61 14.08 -5.83
CA LYS A 401 21.68 15.54 -5.63
C LYS A 401 22.39 16.23 -6.80
N PRO A 402 21.99 17.46 -7.16
CA PRO A 402 22.64 18.22 -8.23
C PRO A 402 23.97 18.86 -7.80
N ILE A 403 24.18 19.04 -6.49
CA ILE A 403 25.42 19.58 -5.93
C ILE A 403 26.03 18.58 -4.95
N GLY A 404 27.30 18.26 -5.20
CA GLY A 404 28.11 17.35 -4.43
C GLY A 404 29.31 18.04 -3.78
N LYS A 405 30.02 17.31 -2.93
CA LYS A 405 31.25 17.79 -2.28
C LYS A 405 32.28 16.69 -2.28
N MET A 406 33.49 17.04 -2.70
CA MET A 406 34.64 16.16 -2.60
C MET A 406 35.58 16.72 -1.53
N ARG A 407 35.87 15.92 -0.50
CA ARG A 407 36.75 16.36 0.59
C ARG A 407 38.19 16.34 0.10
N ALA A 408 38.87 17.49 0.12
CA ALA A 408 40.30 17.55 -0.10
C ALA A 408 41.04 16.96 1.11
N PHE A 409 42.00 16.08 0.85
CA PHE A 409 42.98 15.62 1.82
C PHE A 409 44.12 16.63 1.95
N TYR A 410 44.61 17.13 0.82
CA TYR A 410 45.72 18.08 0.76
C TYR A 410 45.62 18.95 -0.49
N THR A 411 45.89 20.23 -0.36
CA THR A 411 45.95 21.17 -1.49
C THR A 411 47.28 21.91 -1.45
N ASN A 412 48.06 21.81 -2.52
CA ASN A 412 49.22 22.65 -2.76
C ASN A 412 48.90 23.65 -3.85
N ARG A 413 48.74 24.93 -3.46
CA ARG A 413 48.37 26.01 -4.37
C ARG A 413 49.49 26.42 -5.32
N GLU A 414 50.75 26.28 -4.92
CA GLU A 414 51.90 26.63 -5.76
C GLU A 414 52.08 25.62 -6.90
N LEU A 415 51.83 24.34 -6.64
CA LEU A 415 51.91 23.27 -7.64
C LEU A 415 50.59 23.06 -8.40
N GLY A 416 49.50 23.71 -8.00
CA GLY A 416 48.18 23.52 -8.59
C GLY A 416 47.59 22.12 -8.36
N ILE A 417 48.02 21.41 -7.30
CA ILE A 417 47.62 20.03 -7.03
C ILE A 417 46.65 19.97 -5.86
N THR A 418 45.52 19.29 -6.03
CA THR A 418 44.62 18.90 -4.93
C THR A 418 44.47 17.39 -4.89
N LEU A 419 44.81 16.81 -3.75
CA LEU A 419 44.58 15.40 -3.42
C LEU A 419 43.27 15.31 -2.67
N PHE A 420 42.39 14.39 -3.10
CA PHE A 420 41.10 14.17 -2.46
C PHE A 420 41.14 12.97 -1.53
N LYS A 421 40.40 13.05 -0.42
CA LYS A 421 40.30 11.98 0.55
C LYS A 421 39.47 10.83 -0.05
N PRO A 422 39.98 9.59 -0.09
CA PRO A 422 39.17 8.45 -0.51
C PRO A 422 38.04 8.19 0.50
N LYS A 423 36.85 7.83 0.03
CA LYS A 423 35.84 7.17 0.87
C LYS A 423 36.27 5.72 1.05
N VAL A 424 36.67 5.36 2.27
CA VAL A 424 37.32 4.06 2.61
C VAL A 424 36.37 2.86 2.49
N ALA A 425 35.05 3.06 2.37
CA ALA A 425 34.06 1.98 2.28
C ALA A 425 34.00 1.27 0.90
N LEU A 426 35.01 1.43 0.06
CA LEU A 426 35.04 0.92 -1.32
C LEU A 426 35.95 -0.32 -1.51
N PHE A 427 36.45 -0.91 -0.43
CA PHE A 427 37.21 -2.16 -0.46
C PHE A 427 36.75 -3.14 0.62
#